data_AF-A0A537FV36-F1
#
_entry.id   AF-A0A537FV36-F1
#
_cell.length_a   1.000
_cell.length_b   1.000
_cell.length_c   1.000
_cell.angle_alpha   90.00
_cell.angle_beta   90.00
_cell.angle_gamma   90.00
#
_symmetry.space_group_name_H-M   'P 1'
#
loop_
_entity.id
_entity.type
_entity.pdbx_description
1 polymer ?
#
loop_
_entity_poly.entity_id
_entity_poly.type
_entity_poly.pdbx_seq_one_letter_code
_entity_poly.pdbx_strand_id
1 'polypeptide(L)'
;MSLFKKLEDRVHTIPLKERIEQALFRLNTQKAKLEQTSMRLQQRDKEMFQRTVGAELSKDSSHARLYANECAEIRKMAHIVLSSELA
;
A
#
# COMPACT_ATOMS: atom_id res chain seq x y z
N MET A 1 44.13 -22.67 -13.86
CA MET A 1 43.71 -21.29 -13.53
C MET A 1 42.30 -20.99 -14.06
N SER A 2 41.25 -21.65 -13.55
CA SER A 2 39.86 -21.42 -14.02
C SER A 2 38.87 -21.29 -12.85
N LEU A 3 39.13 -22.01 -11.76
CA LEU A 3 38.32 -21.95 -10.54
C LEU A 3 38.43 -20.60 -9.81
N PHE A 4 39.61 -19.99 -9.75
CA PHE A 4 39.79 -18.67 -9.12
C PHE A 4 39.10 -17.56 -9.91
N LYS A 5 39.16 -17.60 -11.24
CA LYS A 5 38.47 -16.62 -12.11
C LYS A 5 36.95 -16.74 -11.99
N LYS A 6 36.42 -17.97 -11.89
CA LYS A 6 35.00 -18.23 -11.60
C LYS A 6 34.55 -17.82 -10.19
N LEU A 7 35.47 -17.78 -9.24
CA LEU A 7 35.20 -17.31 -7.87
C LEU A 7 35.25 -15.78 -7.81
N GLU A 8 36.19 -15.16 -8.51
CA GLU A 8 36.35 -13.71 -8.67
C GLU A 8 35.16 -13.08 -9.44
N ASP A 9 34.68 -13.74 -10.50
CA ASP A 9 33.46 -13.36 -11.23
C ASP A 9 32.18 -13.53 -10.38
N ARG A 10 32.19 -14.43 -9.37
CA ARG A 10 31.10 -14.56 -8.39
C ARG A 10 31.22 -13.59 -7.21
N VAL A 11 32.36 -12.92 -7.08
CA VAL A 11 32.66 -11.86 -6.10
C VAL A 11 32.61 -10.47 -6.74
N HIS A 12 32.28 -10.36 -8.04
CA HIS A 12 31.66 -9.15 -8.60
C HIS A 12 30.23 -9.00 -8.06
N THR A 13 30.16 -8.84 -6.74
CA THR A 13 29.03 -8.27 -6.05
C THR A 13 28.77 -6.91 -6.67
N ILE A 14 27.53 -6.68 -7.09
CA ILE A 14 27.01 -5.37 -7.43
C ILE A 14 27.65 -4.34 -6.49
N PRO A 15 28.37 -3.32 -7.02
CA PRO A 15 29.05 -2.34 -6.19
C PRO A 15 28.12 -1.80 -5.11
N LEU A 16 28.62 -1.54 -3.91
CA LEU A 16 27.79 -1.10 -2.77
C LEU A 16 26.91 0.10 -3.15
N LYS A 17 27.45 1.03 -3.92
CA LYS A 17 26.71 2.18 -4.48
C LYS A 17 25.49 1.74 -5.29
N GLU A 18 25.65 0.81 -6.23
CA GLU A 18 24.55 0.32 -7.07
C GLU A 18 23.52 -0.45 -6.23
N ARG A 19 23.94 -1.21 -5.21
CA ARG A 19 23.01 -1.85 -4.27
C ARG A 19 22.17 -0.83 -3.48
N ILE A 20 22.79 0.28 -3.05
CA ILE A 20 22.10 1.38 -2.37
C ILE A 20 21.12 2.06 -3.32
N GLU A 21 21.53 2.35 -4.55
CA GLU A 21 20.66 2.95 -5.58
C GLU A 21 19.44 2.05 -5.90
N GLN A 22 19.65 0.75 -6.04
CA GLN A 22 18.57 -0.22 -6.21
C GLN A 22 17.63 -0.26 -5.00
N ALA A 23 18.17 -0.22 -3.77
CA ALA A 23 17.36 -0.18 -2.55
C ALA A 23 16.52 1.10 -2.48
N LEU A 24 17.12 2.27 -2.77
CA LEU A 24 16.44 3.55 -2.83
C LEU A 24 15.31 3.54 -3.86
N PHE A 25 15.58 3.04 -5.07
CA PHE A 25 14.57 2.92 -6.12
C PHE A 25 13.38 2.06 -5.67
N ARG A 26 13.66 0.90 -5.05
CA ARG A 26 12.61 0.00 -4.54
C ARG A 26 11.80 0.66 -3.43
N LEU A 27 12.45 1.33 -2.48
CA LEU A 27 11.76 2.04 -1.39
C LEU A 27 10.88 3.18 -1.93
N ASN A 28 11.40 4.01 -2.83
CA ASN A 28 10.62 5.08 -3.47
C ASN A 28 9.41 4.51 -4.24
N THR A 29 9.58 3.38 -4.92
CA THR A 29 8.49 2.69 -5.61
C THR A 29 7.41 2.21 -4.62
N GLN A 30 7.81 1.66 -3.47
CA GLN A 30 6.83 1.24 -2.45
C GLN A 30 6.13 2.43 -1.81
N LYS A 31 6.86 3.51 -1.55
CA LYS A 31 6.29 4.76 -1.05
C LYS A 31 5.21 5.30 -1.99
N ALA A 32 5.50 5.43 -3.28
CA ALA A 32 4.52 5.89 -4.28
C ALA A 32 3.27 4.99 -4.35
N LYS A 33 3.44 3.67 -4.17
CA LYS A 33 2.31 2.72 -4.12
C LYS A 33 1.47 2.89 -2.86
N LEU A 34 2.09 3.14 -1.70
CA LEU A 34 1.37 3.41 -0.46
C LEU A 34 0.55 4.70 -0.60
N GLU A 35 1.15 5.77 -1.10
CA GLU A 35 0.47 7.06 -1.31
C GLU A 35 -0.75 6.91 -2.24
N GLN A 36 -0.58 6.21 -3.37
CA GLN A 36 -1.68 5.90 -4.28
C GLN A 36 -2.77 5.06 -3.60
N THR A 37 -2.38 4.09 -2.78
CA THR A 37 -3.32 3.24 -2.05
C THR A 37 -4.10 4.04 -1.01
N SER A 38 -3.44 4.92 -0.28
CA SER A 38 -4.03 5.82 0.71
C SER A 38 -5.10 6.70 0.07
N MET A 39 -4.78 7.36 -1.04
CA MET A 39 -5.75 8.18 -1.80
C MET A 39 -6.98 7.36 -2.24
N ARG A 40 -6.75 6.13 -2.71
CA ARG A 40 -7.81 5.26 -3.21
C ARG A 40 -8.73 4.77 -2.08
N LEU A 41 -8.17 4.48 -0.91
CA LEU A 41 -8.93 4.12 0.30
C LEU A 41 -9.77 5.30 0.79
N GLN A 42 -9.23 6.52 0.81
CA GLN A 42 -10.00 7.72 1.16
C GLN A 42 -11.19 7.95 0.22
N GLN A 43 -10.98 7.80 -1.09
CA GLN A 43 -12.07 7.94 -2.06
C GLN A 43 -13.15 6.87 -1.86
N ARG A 44 -12.75 5.63 -1.57
CA ARG A 44 -13.67 4.51 -1.31
C ARG A 44 -14.44 4.68 0.00
N ASP A 45 -13.81 5.17 1.05
CA ASP A 45 -14.48 5.49 2.31
C ASP A 45 -15.58 6.54 2.11
N LYS A 46 -15.27 7.62 1.37
CA LYS A 46 -16.25 8.65 1.03
C LYS A 46 -17.44 8.09 0.25
N GLU A 47 -17.18 7.22 -0.72
CA GLU A 47 -18.22 6.57 -1.53
C GLU A 47 -19.12 5.67 -0.66
N MET A 48 -18.53 4.79 0.17
CA MET A 48 -19.30 3.91 1.06
C MET A 48 -20.07 4.70 2.12
N PHE A 49 -19.51 5.79 2.62
CA PHE A 49 -20.20 6.66 3.57
C PHE A 49 -21.44 7.30 2.93
N GLN A 50 -21.31 7.83 1.71
CA GLN A 50 -22.45 8.37 0.98
C GLN A 50 -23.54 7.33 0.72
N ARG A 51 -23.17 6.09 0.38
CA ARG A 51 -24.12 4.98 0.22
C ARG A 51 -24.81 4.61 1.53
N THR A 52 -24.07 4.62 2.64
CA THR A 52 -24.61 4.41 3.99
C THR A 52 -25.70 5.45 4.31
N VAL A 53 -25.40 6.73 4.08
CA VAL A 53 -26.37 7.83 4.29
C VAL A 53 -27.60 7.66 3.38
N GLY A 54 -27.40 7.31 2.10
CA GLY A 54 -28.51 7.08 1.17
C GLY A 54 -29.43 5.93 1.60
N ALA A 55 -28.86 4.85 2.12
CA ALA A 55 -29.62 3.72 2.65
C ALA A 55 -30.38 4.08 3.92
N GLU A 56 -29.77 4.82 4.86
CA GLU A 56 -30.44 5.33 6.07
C GLU A 56 -31.63 6.23 5.73
N LEU A 57 -31.45 7.19 4.80
CA LEU A 57 -32.54 8.08 4.37
C LEU A 57 -33.69 7.32 3.70
N SER A 58 -33.38 6.23 3.03
CA SER A 58 -34.36 5.35 2.39
C SER A 58 -34.95 4.31 3.36
N LYS A 59 -34.58 4.36 4.65
CA LYS A 59 -34.96 3.38 5.69
C LYS A 59 -34.58 1.93 5.36
N ASP A 60 -33.56 1.74 4.51
CA ASP A 60 -32.99 0.45 4.19
C ASP A 60 -31.88 0.10 5.19
N SER A 61 -32.31 -0.32 6.39
CA SER A 61 -31.40 -0.65 7.50
C SER A 61 -30.42 -1.78 7.18
N SER A 62 -30.78 -2.68 6.25
CA SER A 62 -29.94 -3.81 5.86
C SER A 62 -28.71 -3.35 5.08
N HIS A 63 -28.91 -2.52 4.06
CA HIS A 63 -27.83 -1.95 3.27
C HIS A 63 -27.07 -0.87 4.05
N ALA A 64 -27.73 -0.08 4.88
CA ALA A 64 -27.06 0.89 5.76
C ALA A 64 -26.01 0.19 6.65
N ARG A 65 -26.39 -0.91 7.31
CA ARG A 65 -25.47 -1.70 8.14
C ARG A 65 -24.33 -2.31 7.32
N LEU A 66 -24.63 -2.84 6.14
CA LEU A 66 -23.62 -3.41 5.24
C LEU A 66 -22.57 -2.38 4.84
N TYR A 67 -23.00 -1.22 4.35
CA TYR A 67 -22.10 -0.14 3.91
C TYR A 67 -21.30 0.46 5.07
N ALA A 68 -21.91 0.60 6.25
CA ALA A 68 -21.22 1.08 7.44
C ALA A 68 -20.09 0.13 7.89
N ASN A 69 -20.32 -1.18 7.82
CA ASN A 69 -19.28 -2.18 8.11
C ASN A 69 -18.12 -2.08 7.12
N GLU A 70 -18.41 -1.91 5.83
CA GLU A 70 -17.38 -1.72 4.80
C GLU A 70 -16.56 -0.45 5.05
N CYS A 71 -17.22 0.67 5.43
CA CYS A 71 -16.52 1.88 5.88
C CYS A 71 -15.56 1.62 7.06
N ALA A 72 -15.93 0.77 8.01
CA ALA A 72 -15.05 0.45 9.13
C ALA A 72 -13.81 -0.34 8.66
N GLU A 73 -13.97 -1.31 7.77
CA GLU A 73 -12.85 -2.08 7.22
C GLU A 73 -11.93 -1.23 6.34
N ILE A 74 -12.49 -0.37 5.48
CA ILE A 74 -11.70 0.57 4.66
C ILE A 74 -10.85 1.49 5.57
N ARG A 75 -11.43 2.01 6.66
CA ARG A 75 -10.69 2.88 7.60
C ARG A 75 -9.59 2.14 8.36
N LYS A 76 -9.80 0.86 8.72
CA LYS A 76 -8.73 0.02 9.29
C LYS A 76 -7.59 -0.16 8.30
N MET A 77 -7.90 -0.44 7.04
CA MET A 77 -6.87 -0.55 5.99
C MET A 77 -6.13 0.77 5.78
N ALA A 78 -6.84 1.90 5.77
CA ALA A 78 -6.23 3.22 5.63
C ALA A 78 -5.25 3.51 6.77
N HIS A 79 -5.62 3.17 8.02
CA HIS A 79 -4.72 3.30 9.16
C HIS A 79 -3.43 2.48 8.99
N ILE A 80 -3.52 1.24 8.51
CA ILE A 80 -2.34 0.39 8.25
C ILE A 80 -1.44 1.01 7.17
N VAL A 81 -2.02 1.49 6.07
CA VAL A 81 -1.27 2.12 4.98
C VAL A 81 -0.55 3.39 5.47
N LEU A 82 -1.27 4.29 6.14
CA LEU A 82 -0.68 5.52 6.69
C LEU A 82 0.41 5.23 7.73
N SER A 83 0.22 4.22 8.58
CA SER A 83 1.25 3.79 9.54
C SER A 83 2.50 3.27 8.82
N SER A 84 2.32 2.60 7.68
CA SER A 84 3.43 2.09 6.86
C SER A 84 4.17 3.18 6.09
N GLU A 85 3.55 4.33 5.84
CA GLU A 85 4.19 5.50 5.23
C GLU A 85 5.08 6.28 6.22
N LEU A 86 4.78 6.20 7.53
CA LEU A 86 5.48 6.91 8.60
C LEU A 86 6.58 6.10 9.30
N ALA A 87 6.59 4.78 9.13
CA ALA A 87 7.57 3.85 9.72
C ALA A 87 8.85 3.75 8.89
#